data_AF-A0A100IS58-F1
#
_entry.id   AF-A0A100IS58-F1
#
_cell.length_a   1.000
_cell.length_b   1.000
_cell.length_c   1.000
_cell.angle_alpha   90.00
_cell.angle_beta   90.00
_cell.angle_gamma   90.00
#
_symmetry.space_group_name_H-M   'P 1'
#
loop_
_entity.id
_entity.type
_entity.pdbx_description
1 polymer ?
#
loop_
_entity_poly.entity_id
_entity_poly.type
_entity_poly.pdbx_seq_one_letter_code
_entity_poly.pdbx_strand_id
1 'polypeptide(L)'
;MSTARRHPLPLGAVVLPPRWPRRSRPRARLALRHLRVPFTAQKAWHRHCSAVVLSRFDQRPCRAVHLVLLHAAPRGRDLDPKQRLHLKVAREAIDDAGETQWKGTNVGVYIGCYGQDLYDLSVRDTQAHGIYQVLGQNDFMVSNRLFHELDLHGPSVALRTACSASLIGVNEACMSIARGDCTAAIVGGTNIIMAPAFTAANSEQGVLSLDGSCNTFSANANGYGCGEDIVAIYLKPLADAVRAATLSAQL
;
A
#
# COMPACT_ATOMS: atom_id res chain seq x y z
N MET A 1 41.52 24.70 -34.17
CA MET A 1 42.25 23.40 -34.26
C MET A 1 43.10 23.25 -33.00
N SER A 2 42.67 22.44 -32.04
CA SER A 2 43.51 21.98 -30.94
C SER A 2 42.97 20.63 -30.47
N THR A 3 43.71 19.58 -30.81
CA THR A 3 43.36 18.17 -30.61
C THR A 3 44.02 17.68 -29.32
N ALA A 4 43.23 17.54 -28.24
CA ALA A 4 43.67 16.89 -27.02
C ALA A 4 43.55 15.37 -27.16
N ARG A 5 44.70 14.68 -27.13
CA ARG A 5 44.85 13.22 -27.27
C ARG A 5 44.33 12.50 -26.02
N ARG A 6 43.55 11.45 -26.22
CA ARG A 6 43.12 10.51 -25.17
C ARG A 6 44.24 9.50 -24.90
N HIS A 7 44.63 9.35 -23.64
CA HIS A 7 45.39 8.20 -23.15
C HIS A 7 44.42 7.09 -22.70
N PRO A 8 44.62 5.82 -23.08
CA PRO A 8 43.88 4.69 -22.50
C PRO A 8 44.64 4.08 -21.31
N LEU A 9 43.93 3.81 -20.22
CA LEU A 9 44.42 3.01 -19.08
C LEU A 9 44.17 1.50 -19.34
N PRO A 10 45.02 0.59 -18.81
CA PRO A 10 44.99 -0.83 -19.14
C PRO A 10 43.96 -1.63 -18.35
N LEU A 11 43.47 -2.69 -19.01
CA LEU A 11 42.50 -3.70 -18.57
C LEU A 11 42.93 -4.41 -17.27
N GLY A 12 42.01 -4.48 -16.31
CA GLY A 12 42.14 -5.22 -15.07
C GLY A 12 42.10 -6.74 -15.27
N ALA A 13 42.93 -7.44 -14.48
CA ALA A 13 42.98 -8.88 -14.38
C ALA A 13 41.67 -9.46 -13.81
N VAL A 14 41.15 -10.49 -14.47
CA VAL A 14 40.00 -11.29 -14.02
C VAL A 14 40.48 -12.34 -13.04
N VAL A 15 40.04 -12.24 -11.78
CA VAL A 15 40.19 -13.31 -10.77
C VAL A 15 38.83 -14.02 -10.63
N LEU A 16 38.81 -15.32 -10.94
CA LEU A 16 37.63 -16.20 -10.82
C LEU A 16 37.47 -16.71 -9.37
N PRO A 17 36.24 -16.75 -8.80
CA PRO A 17 35.95 -17.53 -7.59
C PRO A 17 35.56 -18.99 -7.90
N PRO A 18 35.67 -19.91 -6.91
CA PRO A 18 35.71 -21.36 -7.13
C PRO A 18 34.34 -22.01 -7.40
N ARG A 19 34.39 -23.12 -8.14
CA ARG A 19 33.24 -23.98 -8.54
C ARG A 19 32.64 -24.70 -7.32
N TRP A 20 31.31 -24.60 -7.17
CA TRP A 20 30.54 -25.36 -6.16
C TRP A 20 30.25 -26.80 -6.63
N PRO A 21 30.26 -27.83 -5.76
CA PRO A 21 29.98 -29.21 -6.18
C PRO A 21 28.49 -29.45 -6.43
N ARG A 22 28.17 -30.12 -7.54
CA ARG A 22 26.84 -30.65 -7.87
C ARG A 22 26.47 -31.79 -6.92
N ARG A 23 25.39 -31.63 -6.15
CA ARG A 23 24.70 -32.75 -5.48
C ARG A 23 23.55 -33.27 -6.33
N SER A 24 23.44 -34.59 -6.34
CA SER A 24 22.62 -35.42 -7.22
C SER A 24 21.36 -35.94 -6.54
N ARG A 25 20.23 -35.85 -7.28
CA ARG A 25 19.04 -36.75 -7.32
C ARG A 25 18.12 -36.79 -6.07
N PRO A 26 16.86 -37.29 -6.14
CA PRO A 26 16.19 -38.02 -7.24
C PRO A 26 14.77 -37.52 -7.63
N ARG A 27 14.27 -38.09 -8.73
CA ARG A 27 12.88 -38.04 -9.20
C ARG A 27 11.95 -38.81 -8.23
N ALA A 28 10.82 -38.24 -7.86
CA ALA A 28 9.66 -39.00 -7.39
C ALA A 28 8.36 -38.33 -7.86
N ARG A 29 7.40 -39.18 -8.23
CA ARG A 29 6.21 -38.92 -9.04
C ARG A 29 5.15 -38.12 -8.29
N LEU A 30 4.49 -37.22 -9.01
CA LEU A 30 3.22 -36.61 -8.61
C LEU A 30 2.14 -37.70 -8.49
N ALA A 31 1.55 -37.85 -7.31
CA ALA A 31 0.25 -38.47 -7.13
C ALA A 31 -0.70 -37.38 -6.58
N LEU A 32 -1.62 -36.94 -7.42
CA LEU A 32 -2.77 -36.13 -7.04
C LEU A 32 -3.71 -37.00 -6.21
N ARG A 33 -3.95 -36.63 -4.94
CA ARG A 33 -5.17 -37.02 -4.22
C ARG A 33 -5.53 -35.95 -3.19
N HIS A 34 -6.81 -35.62 -3.22
CA HIS A 34 -7.53 -34.62 -2.44
C HIS A 34 -7.17 -34.60 -0.95
N LEU A 35 -6.86 -33.41 -0.42
CA LEU A 35 -6.98 -33.13 1.02
C LEU A 35 -7.56 -31.72 1.20
N ARG A 36 -8.77 -31.67 1.76
CA ARG A 36 -9.34 -30.45 2.36
C ARG A 36 -8.47 -30.10 3.56
N VAL A 37 -8.02 -28.85 3.66
CA VAL A 37 -7.23 -28.37 4.81
C VAL A 37 -8.10 -27.42 5.64
N PRO A 38 -8.29 -27.67 6.95
CA PRO A 38 -9.13 -26.84 7.79
C PRO A 38 -8.45 -25.54 8.23
N PHE A 39 -9.33 -24.58 8.52
CA PHE A 39 -9.13 -23.27 9.08
C PHE A 39 -8.46 -23.36 10.47
N THR A 40 -7.16 -23.12 10.61
CA THR A 40 -6.49 -22.71 11.86
C THR A 40 -5.02 -22.36 11.62
N ALA A 41 -4.75 -21.09 11.32
CA ALA A 41 -3.40 -20.51 11.43
C ALA A 41 -3.48 -18.98 11.63
N GLN A 42 -4.29 -18.53 12.59
CA GLN A 42 -4.55 -17.11 12.85
C GLN A 42 -3.96 -16.59 14.18
N LYS A 43 -3.07 -17.32 14.85
CA LYS A 43 -2.63 -16.98 16.23
C LYS A 43 -1.12 -16.80 16.49
N ALA A 44 -0.30 -16.52 15.47
CA ALA A 44 1.15 -16.33 15.68
C ALA A 44 1.74 -15.00 15.18
N TRP A 45 0.93 -14.02 14.74
CA TRP A 45 1.43 -12.81 14.06
C TRP A 45 1.32 -11.51 14.88
N HIS A 46 1.22 -11.61 16.21
CA HIS A 46 0.84 -10.46 17.07
C HIS A 46 1.98 -9.60 17.65
N ARG A 47 3.24 -9.70 17.22
CA ARG A 47 4.33 -9.02 17.97
C ARG A 47 4.75 -7.62 17.54
N HIS A 48 4.32 -7.05 16.41
CA HIS A 48 4.71 -5.67 16.04
C HIS A 48 3.65 -4.88 15.25
N CYS A 49 2.35 -5.04 15.56
CA CYS A 49 1.33 -4.11 15.09
C CYS A 49 1.05 -3.08 16.18
N SER A 50 1.65 -1.89 16.06
CA SER A 50 1.23 -0.73 16.85
C SER A 50 -0.15 -0.31 16.36
N ALA A 51 -1.20 -0.69 17.08
CA ALA A 51 -2.54 -0.14 16.88
C ALA A 51 -2.52 1.34 17.28
N VAL A 52 -2.49 2.25 16.31
CA VAL A 52 -2.78 3.66 16.58
C VAL A 52 -4.30 3.82 16.56
N VAL A 53 -4.91 3.68 17.74
CA VAL A 53 -6.26 4.20 17.98
C VAL A 53 -6.10 5.72 18.11
N LEU A 54 -6.45 6.48 17.07
CA LEU A 54 -6.58 7.93 17.19
C LEU A 54 -7.81 8.23 18.07
N SER A 55 -7.64 8.13 19.38
CA SER A 55 -8.63 8.62 20.33
C SER A 55 -8.48 10.13 20.47
N ARG A 56 -9.49 10.85 19.97
CA ARG A 56 -9.76 12.30 20.03
C ARG A 56 -9.37 13.09 18.78
N PHE A 57 -10.24 13.04 17.79
CA PHE A 57 -10.55 14.20 16.95
C PHE A 57 -11.88 14.77 17.49
N ASP A 58 -11.79 15.80 18.32
CA ASP A 58 -12.95 16.46 18.92
C ASP A 58 -13.67 17.31 17.85
N GLN A 59 -15.01 17.18 17.79
CA GLN A 59 -16.01 18.00 17.07
C GLN A 59 -16.45 17.67 15.62
N ARG A 60 -16.35 16.43 15.12
CA ARG A 60 -17.11 15.97 13.92
C ARG A 60 -17.57 14.50 14.02
N PRO A 61 -18.67 14.08 13.36
CA PRO A 61 -19.43 12.87 13.73
C PRO A 61 -18.85 11.54 13.23
N CYS A 62 -17.62 11.49 12.71
CA CYS A 62 -17.06 10.25 12.16
C CYS A 62 -16.12 9.59 13.19
N ARG A 63 -16.40 8.34 13.57
CA ARG A 63 -15.42 7.49 14.25
C ARG A 63 -14.71 6.64 13.20
N ALA A 64 -13.38 6.63 13.24
CA ALA A 64 -12.57 5.71 12.46
C ALA A 64 -12.44 4.37 13.18
N VAL A 65 -12.64 3.27 12.46
CA VAL A 65 -12.41 1.92 12.98
C VAL A 65 -11.24 1.29 12.22
N HIS A 66 -10.21 0.93 13.00
CA HIS A 66 -9.03 0.08 12.75
C HIS A 66 -8.15 0.28 11.50
N LEU A 67 -6.84 0.24 11.75
CA LEU A 67 -5.73 0.33 10.80
C LEU A 67 -5.16 -1.07 10.53
N VAL A 68 -5.10 -1.49 9.26
CA VAL A 68 -4.44 -2.74 8.86
C VAL A 68 -3.18 -2.44 8.05
N LEU A 69 -2.04 -3.02 8.45
CA LEU A 69 -0.73 -2.87 7.80
C LEU A 69 -0.29 -4.20 7.18
N LEU A 70 0.13 -4.21 5.91
CA LEU A 70 0.66 -5.40 5.23
C LEU A 70 2.01 -5.12 4.54
N HIS A 71 2.93 -6.08 4.63
CA HIS A 71 4.17 -6.12 3.84
C HIS A 71 3.96 -6.96 2.56
N ALA A 72 4.49 -6.48 1.42
CA ALA A 72 4.15 -6.96 0.09
C ALA A 72 5.00 -8.15 -0.43
N ALA A 73 4.38 -9.09 -1.15
CA ALA A 73 5.04 -10.04 -2.05
C ALA A 73 4.36 -10.02 -3.44
N PRO A 74 5.07 -9.95 -4.58
CA PRO A 74 4.47 -9.67 -5.89
C PRO A 74 3.89 -10.92 -6.57
N ARG A 75 2.70 -10.81 -7.19
CA ARG A 75 2.19 -11.71 -8.24
C ARG A 75 1.45 -10.89 -9.29
N GLY A 76 1.80 -11.10 -10.57
CA GLY A 76 1.37 -10.32 -11.74
C GLY A 76 2.42 -9.26 -12.10
N ARG A 77 2.98 -9.30 -13.32
CA ARG A 77 4.08 -8.37 -13.73
C ARG A 77 3.60 -6.95 -14.01
N ASP A 78 2.33 -6.80 -14.41
CA ASP A 78 1.83 -5.54 -14.97
C ASP A 78 0.85 -4.81 -14.03
N LEU A 79 0.52 -5.41 -12.89
CA LEU A 79 -0.34 -4.81 -11.87
C LEU A 79 0.49 -4.25 -10.72
N ASP A 80 0.30 -2.97 -10.44
CA ASP A 80 0.92 -2.30 -9.30
C ASP A 80 0.57 -3.02 -7.99
N PRO A 81 1.59 -3.48 -7.22
CA PRO A 81 1.37 -4.11 -5.92
C PRO A 81 0.43 -3.30 -5.02
N LYS A 82 0.45 -1.97 -5.10
CA LYS A 82 -0.41 -1.11 -4.28
C LYS A 82 -1.90 -1.36 -4.55
N GLN A 83 -2.31 -1.57 -5.80
CA GLN A 83 -3.71 -1.85 -6.15
C GLN A 83 -4.18 -3.18 -5.54
N ARG A 84 -3.37 -4.23 -5.69
CA ARG A 84 -3.72 -5.57 -5.19
C ARG A 84 -3.76 -5.60 -3.66
N LEU A 85 -2.82 -4.93 -3.02
CA LEU A 85 -2.77 -4.88 -1.55
C LEU A 85 -3.89 -4.01 -1.00
N HIS A 86 -4.25 -2.91 -1.67
CA HIS A 86 -5.39 -2.08 -1.31
C HIS A 86 -6.70 -2.86 -1.30
N LEU A 87 -6.94 -3.73 -2.29
CA LEU A 87 -8.14 -4.58 -2.30
C LEU A 87 -8.20 -5.49 -1.06
N LYS A 88 -7.05 -6.02 -0.64
CA LYS A 88 -6.97 -6.88 0.54
C LYS A 88 -7.23 -6.08 1.81
N VAL A 89 -6.50 -4.98 2.06
CA VAL A 89 -6.66 -4.21 3.30
C VAL A 89 -8.02 -3.51 3.37
N ALA A 90 -8.58 -3.08 2.25
CA ALA A 90 -9.91 -2.49 2.21
C ALA A 90 -10.97 -3.53 2.59
N ARG A 91 -10.83 -4.77 2.11
CA ARG A 91 -11.73 -5.85 2.51
C ARG A 91 -11.58 -6.19 4.00
N GLU A 92 -10.35 -6.28 4.49
CA GLU A 92 -10.08 -6.50 5.92
C GLU A 92 -10.66 -5.36 6.78
N ALA A 93 -10.63 -4.12 6.32
CA ALA A 93 -11.23 -2.97 7.00
C ALA A 93 -12.77 -3.01 7.01
N ILE A 94 -13.40 -3.46 5.92
CA ILE A 94 -14.86 -3.68 5.86
C ILE A 94 -15.26 -4.80 6.84
N ASP A 95 -14.55 -5.92 6.79
CA ASP A 95 -14.82 -7.08 7.65
C ASP A 95 -14.62 -6.71 9.14
N ASP A 96 -13.58 -5.94 9.47
CA ASP A 96 -13.32 -5.43 10.83
C ASP A 96 -14.39 -4.45 11.31
N ALA A 97 -14.92 -3.62 10.41
CA ALA A 97 -16.04 -2.72 10.70
C ALA A 97 -17.38 -3.45 10.94
N GLY A 98 -17.41 -4.78 10.77
CA GLY A 98 -18.59 -5.64 10.91
C GLY A 98 -19.61 -5.47 9.78
N GLU A 99 -19.20 -4.87 8.66
CA GLU A 99 -20.10 -4.59 7.54
C GLU A 99 -20.27 -5.84 6.69
N THR A 100 -21.53 -6.25 6.46
CA THR A 100 -21.87 -7.46 5.69
C THR A 100 -22.63 -7.15 4.40
N GLN A 101 -23.22 -5.96 4.29
CA GLN A 101 -24.07 -5.53 3.19
C GLN A 101 -23.56 -4.23 2.55
N TRP A 102 -22.33 -4.24 2.05
CA TRP A 102 -21.72 -3.06 1.40
C TRP A 102 -21.86 -3.03 -0.12
N LYS A 103 -22.10 -4.19 -0.77
CA LYS A 103 -22.21 -4.27 -2.23
C LYS A 103 -23.44 -3.51 -2.72
N GLY A 104 -23.30 -2.75 -3.81
CA GLY A 104 -24.35 -1.90 -4.35
C GLY A 104 -24.61 -0.63 -3.54
N THR A 105 -23.84 -0.36 -2.48
CA THR A 105 -24.12 0.77 -1.56
C THR A 105 -23.30 2.01 -1.87
N ASN A 106 -23.76 3.16 -1.35
CA ASN A 106 -23.13 4.46 -1.54
C ASN A 106 -21.92 4.66 -0.60
N VAL A 107 -20.94 3.76 -0.69
CA VAL A 107 -19.65 3.87 0.03
C VAL A 107 -18.64 4.57 -0.86
N GLY A 108 -18.04 5.66 -0.37
CA GLY A 108 -16.96 6.35 -1.06
C GLY A 108 -15.60 5.68 -0.87
N VAL A 109 -14.64 5.99 -1.74
CA VAL A 109 -13.27 5.47 -1.73
C VAL A 109 -12.29 6.63 -1.91
N TYR A 110 -11.43 6.86 -0.92
CA TYR A 110 -10.46 7.96 -0.89
C TYR A 110 -9.07 7.42 -0.58
N ILE A 111 -8.25 7.26 -1.61
CA ILE A 111 -6.92 6.64 -1.44
C ILE A 111 -5.83 7.68 -1.65
N GLY A 112 -5.06 7.94 -0.59
CA GLY A 112 -3.82 8.71 -0.67
C GLY A 112 -2.71 7.85 -1.27
N CYS A 113 -2.05 8.35 -2.32
CA CYS A 113 -0.93 7.65 -2.96
C CYS A 113 0.33 8.49 -2.95
N TYR A 114 1.42 7.83 -2.58
CA TYR A 114 2.76 8.34 -2.69
C TYR A 114 3.58 7.43 -3.61
N GLY A 115 4.38 8.05 -4.49
CA GLY A 115 5.21 7.34 -5.47
C GLY A 115 4.44 6.78 -6.67
N GLN A 116 5.16 6.58 -7.77
CA GLN A 116 4.67 5.98 -9.02
C GLN A 116 5.70 4.97 -9.57
N ASP A 117 6.50 4.35 -8.71
CA ASP A 117 7.72 3.64 -9.10
C ASP A 117 7.49 2.60 -10.19
N LEU A 118 6.38 1.85 -10.18
CA LEU A 118 6.11 0.85 -11.21
C LEU A 118 5.84 1.50 -12.57
N TYR A 119 5.13 2.63 -12.58
CA TYR A 119 4.93 3.42 -13.79
C TYR A 119 6.27 3.97 -14.29
N ASP A 120 7.08 4.56 -13.41
CA ASP A 120 8.40 5.10 -13.76
C ASP A 120 9.37 4.02 -14.29
N LEU A 121 9.24 2.79 -13.78
CA LEU A 121 9.99 1.63 -14.27
C LEU A 121 9.47 1.14 -15.63
N SER A 122 8.16 1.19 -15.88
CA SER A 122 7.57 0.69 -17.12
C SER A 122 7.84 1.61 -18.31
N VAL A 123 7.78 2.93 -18.12
CA VAL A 123 8.01 3.91 -19.19
C VAL A 123 9.46 3.96 -19.69
N ARG A 124 10.39 3.31 -19.00
CA ARG A 124 11.78 3.12 -19.48
C ARG A 124 11.85 2.17 -20.66
N ASP A 125 10.90 1.26 -20.81
CA ASP A 125 10.75 0.43 -21.99
C ASP A 125 9.77 1.09 -22.96
N THR A 126 10.29 1.71 -24.02
CA THR A 126 9.49 2.39 -25.04
C THR A 126 8.65 1.44 -25.91
N GLN A 127 8.76 0.13 -25.70
CA GLN A 127 7.89 -0.87 -26.34
C GLN A 127 6.81 -1.38 -25.40
N ALA A 128 6.90 -1.10 -24.09
CA ALA A 128 5.91 -1.48 -23.10
C ALA A 128 4.75 -0.49 -23.09
N HIS A 129 3.84 -0.65 -24.06
CA HIS A 129 2.62 0.15 -24.18
C HIS A 129 1.38 -0.74 -24.27
N GLY A 130 0.30 -0.37 -23.59
CA GLY A 130 -0.99 -1.06 -23.73
C GLY A 130 -1.97 -0.77 -22.61
N ILE A 131 -3.20 -1.28 -22.78
CA ILE A 131 -4.29 -1.09 -21.82
C ILE A 131 -3.94 -1.58 -20.41
N TYR A 132 -3.14 -2.64 -20.29
CA TYR A 132 -2.70 -3.18 -19.01
C TYR A 132 -1.76 -2.25 -18.25
N GLN A 133 -0.97 -1.43 -18.95
CA GLN A 133 -0.15 -0.40 -18.32
C GLN A 133 -1.06 0.68 -17.71
N VAL A 134 -2.05 1.13 -18.49
CA VAL A 134 -2.99 2.18 -18.05
C VAL A 134 -3.78 1.73 -16.82
N LEU A 135 -4.37 0.54 -16.87
CA LEU A 135 -5.18 -0.01 -15.79
C LEU A 135 -4.35 -0.56 -14.62
N GLY A 136 -3.12 -0.98 -14.89
CA GLY A 136 -2.26 -1.64 -13.93
C GLY A 136 -1.38 -0.69 -13.12
N GLN A 137 -1.07 0.52 -13.60
CA GLN A 137 0.01 1.33 -13.03
C GLN A 137 -0.36 2.78 -12.71
N ASN A 138 -1.42 3.33 -13.32
CA ASN A 138 -1.85 4.69 -12.98
C ASN A 138 -2.42 4.76 -11.57
N ASP A 139 -2.25 5.91 -10.90
CA ASP A 139 -2.68 6.06 -9.52
C ASP A 139 -4.18 6.20 -9.37
N PHE A 140 -4.91 6.74 -10.35
CA PHE A 140 -6.38 6.74 -10.27
C PHE A 140 -6.96 5.32 -10.14
N MET A 141 -6.23 4.30 -10.58
CA MET A 141 -6.68 2.91 -10.50
C MET A 141 -6.68 2.37 -9.06
N VAL A 142 -5.95 2.99 -8.13
CA VAL A 142 -5.95 2.54 -6.73
C VAL A 142 -7.29 2.75 -6.03
N SER A 143 -8.05 3.79 -6.39
CA SER A 143 -9.40 4.01 -5.87
C SER A 143 -10.44 3.34 -6.77
N ASN A 144 -10.30 3.50 -8.10
CA ASN A 144 -11.27 2.99 -9.07
C ASN A 144 -11.37 1.47 -9.05
N ARG A 145 -10.26 0.77 -8.79
CA ARG A 145 -10.29 -0.68 -8.69
C ARG A 145 -11.02 -1.15 -7.43
N LEU A 146 -10.88 -0.45 -6.32
CA LEU A 146 -11.64 -0.76 -5.09
C LEU A 146 -13.13 -0.51 -5.32
N PHE A 147 -13.46 0.66 -5.87
CA PHE A 147 -14.83 1.02 -6.26
C PHE A 147 -15.47 -0.06 -7.12
N HIS A 148 -14.78 -0.53 -8.17
CA HIS A 148 -15.30 -1.53 -9.09
C HIS A 148 -15.37 -2.95 -8.48
N GLU A 149 -14.28 -3.45 -7.90
CA GLU A 149 -14.18 -4.84 -7.43
C GLU A 149 -15.00 -5.09 -6.15
N LEU A 150 -15.24 -4.05 -5.34
CA LEU A 150 -16.06 -4.12 -4.13
C LEU A 150 -17.53 -3.74 -4.38
N ASP A 151 -17.89 -3.39 -5.62
CA ASP A 151 -19.24 -3.00 -6.04
C ASP A 151 -19.78 -1.82 -5.22
N LEU A 152 -19.03 -0.72 -5.19
CA LEU A 152 -19.37 0.50 -4.45
C LEU A 152 -19.85 1.57 -5.42
N HIS A 153 -20.74 2.45 -4.97
CA HIS A 153 -21.37 3.46 -5.82
C HIS A 153 -21.16 4.91 -5.33
N GLY A 154 -20.33 5.12 -4.30
CA GLY A 154 -19.97 6.46 -3.84
C GLY A 154 -18.80 7.09 -4.62
N PRO A 155 -18.33 8.28 -4.18
CA PRO A 155 -17.20 8.96 -4.82
C PRO A 155 -15.95 8.07 -4.84
N SER A 156 -15.20 8.05 -5.94
CA SER A 156 -13.90 7.36 -6.06
C SER A 156 -12.82 8.37 -6.36
N VAL A 157 -11.90 8.59 -5.40
CA VAL A 157 -10.90 9.65 -5.45
C VAL A 157 -9.52 9.10 -5.09
N ALA A 158 -8.56 9.30 -6.00
CA ALA A 158 -7.14 9.13 -5.72
C ALA A 158 -6.53 10.50 -5.39
N LEU A 159 -5.82 10.59 -4.27
CA LEU A 159 -5.26 11.83 -3.73
C LEU A 159 -3.75 11.78 -3.78
N ARG A 160 -3.14 12.87 -4.22
CA ARG A 160 -1.68 13.03 -4.22
C ARG A 160 -1.29 14.42 -3.76
N THR A 161 -0.91 14.51 -2.49
CA THR A 161 -0.45 15.74 -1.84
C THR A 161 0.85 15.49 -1.08
N ALA A 162 1.70 14.61 -1.60
CA ALA A 162 2.88 14.09 -0.93
C ALA A 162 2.53 13.40 0.42
N CYS A 163 3.30 13.64 1.47
CA CYS A 163 3.22 12.92 2.75
C CYS A 163 1.88 13.10 3.51
N SER A 164 1.04 14.05 3.10
CA SER A 164 -0.26 14.32 3.73
C SER A 164 -1.45 13.62 3.05
N ALA A 165 -1.23 12.89 1.95
CA ALA A 165 -2.29 12.42 1.06
C ALA A 165 -3.36 11.56 1.75
N SER A 166 -2.94 10.61 2.60
CA SER A 166 -3.87 9.74 3.33
C SER A 166 -4.71 10.52 4.34
N LEU A 167 -4.13 11.49 5.04
CA LEU A 167 -4.84 12.33 6.01
C LEU A 167 -5.80 13.31 5.34
N ILE A 168 -5.44 13.84 4.17
CA ILE A 168 -6.37 14.61 3.34
C ILE A 168 -7.52 13.71 2.87
N GLY A 169 -7.27 12.44 2.58
CA GLY A 169 -8.32 11.46 2.29
C GLY A 169 -9.31 11.30 3.43
N VAL A 170 -8.84 11.30 4.68
CA VAL A 170 -9.73 11.28 5.85
C VAL A 170 -10.61 12.52 5.88
N ASN A 171 -10.03 13.70 5.63
CA ASN A 171 -10.78 14.95 5.59
C ASN A 171 -11.88 14.92 4.50
N GLU A 172 -11.52 14.57 3.26
CA GLU A 172 -12.46 14.54 2.15
C GLU A 172 -13.57 13.52 2.37
N ALA A 173 -13.25 12.33 2.88
CA ALA A 173 -14.25 11.33 3.23
C ALA A 173 -15.22 11.82 4.33
N CYS A 174 -14.70 12.42 5.40
CA CYS A 174 -15.54 12.99 6.45
C CYS A 174 -16.47 14.08 5.91
N MET A 175 -15.97 14.94 5.00
CA MET A 175 -16.76 16.00 4.39
C MET A 175 -17.83 15.45 3.46
N SER A 176 -17.53 14.43 2.66
CA SER A 176 -18.52 13.78 1.79
C SER A 176 -19.60 13.05 2.57
N ILE A 177 -19.24 12.36 3.66
CA ILE A 177 -20.24 11.77 4.57
C ILE A 177 -21.13 12.86 5.18
N ALA A 178 -20.53 13.96 5.65
CA ALA A 178 -21.28 15.06 6.24
C ALA A 178 -22.22 15.78 5.24
N ARG A 179 -21.85 15.82 3.95
CA ARG A 179 -22.67 16.38 2.87
C ARG A 179 -23.75 15.42 2.37
N GLY A 180 -23.68 14.14 2.74
CA GLY A 180 -24.56 13.09 2.24
C GLY A 180 -24.19 12.56 0.84
N ASP A 181 -22.99 12.89 0.35
CA ASP A 181 -22.47 12.37 -0.92
C ASP A 181 -22.25 10.84 -0.84
N CYS A 182 -21.91 10.34 0.35
CA CYS A 182 -21.78 8.92 0.67
C CYS A 182 -22.28 8.61 2.08
N THR A 183 -22.70 7.36 2.32
CA THR A 183 -23.18 6.90 3.65
C THR A 183 -22.06 6.39 4.53
N ALA A 184 -20.96 5.96 3.92
CA ALA A 184 -19.73 5.54 4.55
C ALA A 184 -18.58 5.71 3.54
N ALA A 185 -17.34 5.54 4.00
CA ALA A 185 -16.18 5.68 3.13
C ALA A 185 -15.03 4.75 3.53
N ILE A 186 -14.33 4.23 2.54
CA ILE A 186 -13.03 3.59 2.70
C ILE A 186 -11.98 4.67 2.48
N VAL A 187 -11.10 4.87 3.45
CA VAL A 187 -9.96 5.76 3.32
C VAL A 187 -8.69 4.95 3.42
N GLY A 188 -7.73 5.19 2.53
CA GLY A 188 -6.48 4.45 2.51
C GLY A 188 -5.25 5.29 2.19
N GLY A 189 -4.10 4.66 2.35
CA GLY A 189 -2.79 5.23 2.12
C GLY A 189 -1.85 4.16 1.57
N THR A 190 -0.99 4.54 0.63
CA THR A 190 0.08 3.68 0.12
C THR A 190 1.39 4.43 0.01
N ASN A 191 2.45 3.76 0.43
CA ASN A 191 3.81 4.03 0.00
C ASN A 191 4.54 2.69 -0.26
N ILE A 192 5.05 2.49 -1.47
CA ILE A 192 5.88 1.33 -1.82
C ILE A 192 7.09 1.85 -2.59
N ILE A 193 8.28 1.43 -2.16
CA ILE A 193 9.57 1.84 -2.70
C ILE A 193 10.08 0.71 -3.59
N MET A 194 9.79 0.79 -4.89
CA MET A 194 10.20 -0.23 -5.87
C MET A 194 11.48 0.16 -6.62
N ALA A 195 11.85 1.45 -6.62
CA ALA A 195 13.03 1.95 -7.29
C ALA A 195 13.84 2.91 -6.41
N PRO A 196 15.18 2.94 -6.56
CA PRO A 196 16.03 3.80 -5.74
C PRO A 196 15.97 5.28 -6.12
N ALA A 197 15.36 5.63 -7.26
CA ALA A 197 15.43 7.00 -7.82
C ALA A 197 14.89 8.05 -6.85
N PHE A 198 13.73 7.79 -6.24
CA PHE A 198 13.10 8.71 -5.30
C PHE A 198 13.91 8.82 -3.99
N THR A 199 14.35 7.69 -3.46
CA THR A 199 15.21 7.64 -2.25
C THR A 199 16.56 8.34 -2.48
N ALA A 200 17.16 8.19 -3.66
CA ALA A 200 18.41 8.87 -4.02
C ALA A 200 18.22 10.39 -4.07
N ALA A 201 17.17 10.87 -4.72
CA ALA A 201 16.83 12.30 -4.76
C ALA A 201 16.59 12.89 -3.36
N ASN A 202 15.91 12.14 -2.47
CA ASN A 202 15.72 12.57 -1.08
C ASN A 202 17.02 12.55 -0.27
N SER A 203 17.92 11.60 -0.55
CA SER A 203 19.26 11.58 0.06
C SER A 203 20.09 12.79 -0.38
N GLU A 204 20.03 13.18 -1.65
CA GLU A 204 20.71 14.37 -2.18
C GLU A 204 20.18 15.67 -1.56
N GLN A 205 18.89 15.72 -1.23
CA GLN A 205 18.27 16.83 -0.50
C GLN A 205 18.64 16.88 0.99
N GLY A 206 19.27 15.83 1.53
CA GLY A 206 19.65 15.75 2.94
C GLY A 206 18.47 15.56 3.90
N VAL A 207 17.32 15.07 3.42
CA VAL A 207 16.12 14.85 4.27
C VAL A 207 16.08 13.45 4.89
N LEU A 208 16.89 12.51 4.38
CA LEU A 208 16.95 11.14 4.89
C LEU A 208 17.98 10.99 6.00
N SER A 209 17.63 10.21 7.03
CA SER A 209 18.62 9.79 8.02
C SER A 209 19.60 8.77 7.41
N LEU A 210 20.88 8.89 7.77
CA LEU A 210 21.93 7.92 7.41
C LEU A 210 21.70 6.53 8.03
N ASP A 211 21.07 6.47 9.19
CA ASP A 211 20.74 5.20 9.87
C ASP A 211 19.36 4.65 9.48
N GLY A 212 18.63 5.37 8.62
CA GLY A 212 17.29 5.00 8.16
C GLY A 212 16.23 5.00 9.27
N SER A 213 16.49 5.66 10.40
CA SER A 213 15.57 5.74 11.54
C SER A 213 14.96 7.13 11.69
N CYS A 214 13.77 7.18 12.29
CA CYS A 214 13.11 8.42 12.68
C CYS A 214 13.34 8.68 14.17
N ASN A 215 14.34 9.51 14.50
CA ASN A 215 14.65 9.90 15.88
C ASN A 215 13.80 11.09 16.35
N THR A 216 12.47 10.96 16.28
CA THR A 216 11.52 12.06 16.51
C THR A 216 11.75 12.71 17.88
N PHE A 217 11.92 14.04 17.90
CA PHE A 217 12.18 14.87 19.08
C PHE A 217 13.53 14.62 19.80
N SER A 218 14.41 13.78 19.24
CA SER A 218 15.76 13.57 19.76
C SER A 218 16.70 14.72 19.37
N ALA A 219 17.66 15.03 20.24
CA ALA A 219 18.77 15.94 19.89
C ALA A 219 19.64 15.38 18.75
N ASN A 220 19.60 14.07 18.52
CA ASN A 220 20.34 13.38 17.46
C ASN A 220 19.51 13.18 16.19
N ALA A 221 18.37 13.87 16.03
CA ALA A 221 17.56 13.79 14.82
C ALA A 221 18.31 14.38 13.61
N ASN A 222 18.42 13.60 12.54
CA ASN A 222 19.24 13.89 11.36
C ASN A 222 18.52 13.60 10.03
N GLY A 223 17.19 13.46 10.06
CA GLY A 223 16.35 13.12 8.91
C GLY A 223 15.28 12.11 9.28
N TYR A 224 14.54 11.63 8.28
CA TYR A 224 13.56 10.55 8.46
C TYR A 224 14.02 9.25 7.78
N GLY A 225 13.52 8.12 8.28
CA GLY A 225 13.61 6.82 7.64
C GLY A 225 12.43 6.57 6.71
N CYS A 226 12.69 6.15 5.47
CA CYS A 226 11.63 5.77 4.54
C CYS A 226 10.99 4.44 4.98
N GLY A 227 9.68 4.43 5.17
CA GLY A 227 8.89 3.22 5.42
C GLY A 227 7.99 2.88 4.23
N GLU A 228 7.61 1.62 4.09
CA GLU A 228 6.58 1.17 3.14
C GLU A 228 5.32 0.79 3.91
N ASP A 229 4.16 1.16 3.38
CA ASP A 229 2.88 0.84 3.99
C ASP A 229 1.76 0.74 2.95
N ILE A 230 0.76 -0.07 3.33
CA ILE A 230 -0.54 -0.13 2.70
C ILE A 230 -1.55 -0.16 3.83
N VAL A 231 -2.40 0.86 3.89
CA VAL A 231 -3.36 1.06 4.96
C VAL A 231 -4.75 1.34 4.42
N ALA A 232 -5.76 0.86 5.13
CA ALA A 232 -7.15 1.22 4.91
C ALA A 232 -7.88 1.31 6.25
N ILE A 233 -8.85 2.22 6.33
CA ILE A 233 -9.81 2.40 7.42
C ILE A 233 -11.21 2.53 6.83
N TYR A 234 -12.22 2.07 7.57
CA TYR A 234 -13.63 2.24 7.21
C TYR A 234 -14.27 3.32 8.09
N LEU A 235 -14.86 4.33 7.46
CA LEU A 235 -15.51 5.47 8.11
C LEU A 235 -17.02 5.40 7.92
N LYS A 236 -17.77 5.59 9.00
CA LYS A 236 -19.23 5.74 8.98
C LYS A 236 -19.68 6.75 10.03
N PRO A 237 -20.89 7.32 9.94
CA PRO A 237 -21.45 8.16 10.98
C PRO A 237 -21.41 7.47 12.35
N LEU A 238 -21.07 8.21 13.40
CA LEU A 238 -20.95 7.70 14.76
C LEU A 238 -22.22 7.00 15.23
N ALA A 239 -23.38 7.57 14.93
CA ALA A 239 -24.67 6.98 15.30
C ALA A 239 -24.82 5.57 14.71
N ASP A 240 -24.35 5.36 13.48
CA ASP A 240 -24.45 4.09 12.76
C ASP A 240 -23.43 3.09 13.31
N ALA A 241 -22.20 3.55 13.60
CA ALA A 241 -21.18 2.74 14.25
C ALA A 241 -21.63 2.22 15.63
N VAL A 242 -22.26 3.08 16.44
CA VAL A 242 -22.75 2.71 17.77
C VAL A 242 -23.92 1.73 17.68
N ARG A 243 -24.86 1.93 16.74
CA ARG A 243 -25.96 0.98 16.52
C ARG A 243 -25.43 -0.40 16.13
N ALA A 244 -24.49 -0.47 15.19
CA ALA A 244 -23.88 -1.72 14.77
C ALA A 244 -23.17 -2.44 15.92
N ALA A 245 -22.34 -1.73 16.70
CA ALA A 245 -21.64 -2.29 17.85
C ALA A 245 -22.59 -2.82 18.94
N THR A 246 -23.73 -2.17 19.13
CA THR A 246 -24.73 -2.59 20.13
C THR A 246 -25.46 -3.86 19.70
N LEU A 247 -25.77 -4.00 18.41
CA LEU A 247 -26.38 -5.22 17.85
C LEU A 247 -25.44 -6.43 17.91
N SER A 248 -24.14 -6.22 17.67
CA SER A 248 -23.13 -7.28 17.77
C SER A 248 -22.87 -7.77 19.20
N ALA A 249 -23.17 -6.96 20.22
CA ALA A 249 -23.02 -7.36 21.63
C ALA A 249 -24.21 -8.16 22.19
N GLN A 250 -25.30 -8.28 21.42
CA GLN A 250 -26.53 -8.97 21.82
C GLN A 250 -26.67 -10.37 21.19
N LEU A 251 -25.74 -10.77 20.32
CA LEU A 251 -25.66 -12.08 19.67
C LEU A 251 -24.48 -12.87 20.25
#